data_AF-A0A8R7TM28-F1
#
_entry.id   AF-A0A8R7TM28-F1
#
_cell.length_a   1.000
_cell.length_b   1.000
_cell.length_c   1.000
_cell.angle_alpha   90.00
_cell.angle_beta   90.00
_cell.angle_gamma   90.00
#
_symmetry.space_group_name_H-M   'P 1'
#
loop_
_entity.id
_entity.type
_entity.pdbx_description
1 polymer ?
#
loop_
_entity_poly.entity_id
_entity_poly.type
_entity_poly.pdbx_seq_one_letter_code
_entity_poly.pdbx_strand_id
1 'polypeptide(L)'
;MEMESAHRDDDLSPEAARMLREMALRGREEGVEPDLSDEQLRSNYQLQQDEMLALEAIFGDKICIFGEKAGPRSFQIQVHCEIPDGISVSVEPFQGVDDDDPKSQFLENFSVEHLAPLSLTCLMPP
;
A
#
# COMPACT_ATOMS: atom_id res chain seq x y z
N MET A 1 28.79 18.33 2.58
CA MET A 1 27.41 18.55 3.05
C MET A 1 26.74 17.20 2.91
N GLU A 2 26.86 16.38 3.95
CA GLU A 2 26.34 15.01 3.96
C GLU A 2 24.90 15.08 4.46
N MET A 3 23.95 14.66 3.62
CA MET A 3 22.57 14.43 4.04
C MET A 3 22.50 12.98 4.50
N GLU A 4 22.74 12.76 5.78
CA GLU A 4 22.39 11.52 6.45
C GLU A 4 20.87 11.52 6.67
N SER A 5 20.12 11.11 5.64
CA SER A 5 18.71 10.77 5.81
C SER A 5 18.66 9.42 6.53
N ALA A 6 18.84 9.45 7.84
CA ALA A 6 18.48 8.35 8.71
C ALA A 6 16.95 8.18 8.65
N HIS A 7 16.46 7.49 7.62
CA HIS A 7 15.14 6.87 7.65
C HIS A 7 15.22 5.77 8.70
N ARG A 8 14.82 6.13 9.92
CA ARG A 8 14.80 5.22 11.06
C ARG A 8 13.64 4.26 10.83
N ASP A 9 13.89 2.98 11.06
CA ASP A 9 12.85 1.94 11.12
C ASP A 9 11.75 2.22 12.19
N ASP A 10 11.86 3.33 12.94
CA ASP A 10 10.89 3.83 13.94
C ASP A 10 9.55 4.30 13.33
N ASP A 11 9.48 4.57 12.02
CA ASP A 11 8.21 4.96 11.34
C ASP A 11 7.34 3.77 10.91
N LEU A 12 7.82 2.54 11.14
CA LEU A 12 7.15 1.32 10.69
C LEU A 12 6.06 0.91 11.70
N SER A 13 4.79 1.10 11.34
CA SER A 13 3.66 0.67 12.16
C SER A 13 3.76 -0.82 12.54
N PRO A 14 3.41 -1.22 13.78
CA PRO A 14 3.42 -2.62 14.20
C PRO A 14 2.61 -3.54 13.28
N GLU A 15 1.55 -3.00 12.69
CA GLU A 15 0.72 -3.72 11.72
C GLU A 15 1.46 -3.96 10.39
N ALA A 16 2.13 -2.94 9.86
CA ALA A 16 2.94 -3.06 8.64
C ALA A 16 4.11 -4.03 8.86
N ALA A 17 4.76 -3.99 10.03
CA ALA A 17 5.80 -4.93 10.41
C ALA A 17 5.28 -6.38 10.43
N ARG A 18 4.08 -6.58 10.98
CA ARG A 18 3.42 -7.89 11.02
C ARG A 18 3.08 -8.38 9.61
N MET A 19 2.54 -7.51 8.75
CA MET A 19 2.22 -7.85 7.36
C MET A 19 3.47 -8.22 6.55
N LEU A 20 4.56 -7.45 6.68
CA LEU A 20 5.83 -7.76 6.01
C LEU A 20 6.38 -9.12 6.43
N ARG A 21 6.32 -9.45 7.72
CA ARG A 21 6.74 -10.77 8.23
C ARG A 21 5.86 -11.89 7.65
N GLU A 22 4.55 -11.69 7.60
CA GLU A 22 3.64 -12.68 7.02
C GLU A 22 3.90 -12.90 5.52
N MET A 23 4.09 -11.82 4.75
CA MET A 23 4.42 -11.89 3.33
C MET A 23 5.75 -12.62 3.10
N ALA A 24 6.77 -12.33 3.92
CA ALA A 24 8.07 -13.01 3.82
C ALA A 24 7.96 -14.52 4.14
N LEU A 25 7.15 -14.89 5.13
CA LEU A 25 6.90 -16.30 5.47
C LEU A 25 6.16 -17.03 4.34
N ARG A 26 5.09 -16.44 3.81
CA ARG A 26 4.35 -16.99 2.66
C ARG A 26 5.24 -17.16 1.43
N GLY A 27 6.07 -16.16 1.12
CA GLY A 27 7.02 -16.23 0.00
C GLY A 27 8.01 -17.39 0.13
N ARG A 28 8.37 -17.78 1.36
CA ARG A 28 9.26 -18.92 1.64
C ARG A 28 8.54 -20.28 1.63
N GLU A 29 7.29 -20.33 2.08
CA GLU A 29 6.49 -21.56 2.16
C GLU A 29 5.86 -21.95 0.83
N GLU A 30 5.43 -20.96 0.04
CA GLU A 30 4.74 -21.15 -1.24
C GLU A 30 5.69 -21.01 -2.46
N GLY A 31 6.87 -20.41 -2.27
CA GLY A 31 7.85 -20.20 -3.32
C GLY A 31 8.85 -21.34 -3.44
N VAL A 32 8.95 -21.94 -4.63
CA VAL A 32 10.21 -22.57 -5.04
C VAL A 32 11.19 -21.43 -5.25
N GLU A 33 12.26 -21.34 -4.46
CA GLU A 33 13.31 -20.37 -4.74
C GLU A 33 13.76 -20.59 -6.19
N PRO A 34 13.63 -19.57 -7.05
CA PRO A 34 13.99 -19.74 -8.44
C PRO A 34 15.48 -20.08 -8.49
N ASP A 35 15.83 -21.14 -9.22
CA ASP A 35 17.22 -21.54 -9.45
C ASP A 35 17.88 -20.53 -10.39
N LEU A 36 18.21 -19.37 -9.82
CA LEU A 36 18.81 -18.24 -10.52
C LEU A 36 20.32 -18.37 -10.46
N SER A 37 20.96 -18.10 -11.59
CA SER A 37 22.40 -17.91 -11.62
C SER A 37 22.82 -16.66 -10.84
N ASP A 38 24.07 -16.63 -10.36
CA ASP A 38 24.62 -15.46 -9.67
C ASP A 38 24.54 -14.17 -10.49
N GLU A 39 24.60 -14.28 -11.83
CA GLU A 39 24.44 -13.13 -12.72
C GLU A 39 23.02 -12.56 -12.68
N GLN A 40 22.01 -13.44 -12.70
CA GLN A 40 20.61 -13.04 -12.58
C GLN A 40 20.32 -12.43 -11.21
N LEU A 41 20.88 -13.00 -10.13
CA LEU A 41 20.75 -12.44 -8.78
C LEU A 41 21.35 -11.04 -8.68
N ARG A 42 22.55 -10.82 -9.24
CA ARG A 42 23.16 -9.49 -9.30
C ARG A 42 22.36 -8.51 -10.14
N SER A 43 21.85 -8.95 -11.29
CA SER A 43 21.02 -8.12 -12.15
C SER A 43 19.71 -7.72 -11.45
N ASN A 44 19.06 -8.65 -10.76
CA ASN A 44 17.86 -8.40 -9.96
C ASN A 44 18.16 -7.37 -8.87
N TYR A 45 19.24 -7.56 -8.10
CA TYR A 45 19.64 -6.63 -7.06
C TYR A 45 19.83 -5.19 -7.59
N GLN A 46 20.45 -5.03 -8.76
CA GLN A 46 20.61 -3.72 -9.39
C GLN A 46 19.26 -3.13 -9.83
N LEU A 47 18.39 -3.92 -10.48
CA LEU A 47 17.06 -3.47 -10.90
C LEU A 47 16.21 -3.04 -9.71
N GLN A 48 16.27 -3.77 -8.58
CA GLN A 48 15.57 -3.37 -7.36
C GLN A 48 16.12 -2.06 -6.80
N GLN A 49 17.43 -1.86 -6.84
CA GLN A 49 18.03 -0.61 -6.39
C GLN A 49 17.59 0.58 -7.27
N ASP A 50 17.54 0.38 -8.59
CA ASP A 50 17.08 1.40 -9.54
C ASP A 50 15.59 1.73 -9.34
N GLU A 51 14.76 0.71 -9.09
CA GLU A 51 13.33 0.89 -8.77
C GLU A 51 13.14 1.67 -7.46
N MET A 52 13.92 1.37 -6.41
CA MET A 52 13.84 2.13 -5.17
C MET A 52 14.12 3.62 -5.39
N LEU A 53 15.15 3.95 -6.18
CA LEU A 53 15.48 5.33 -6.52
C LEU A 53 14.37 6.01 -7.33
N ALA A 54 13.74 5.27 -8.25
CA ALA A 54 12.61 5.79 -9.03
C ALA A 54 11.41 6.07 -8.12
N LEU A 55 11.08 5.16 -7.21
CA LEU A 55 9.97 5.33 -6.27
C LEU A 55 10.20 6.50 -5.30
N GLU A 56 11.44 6.69 -4.79
CA GLU A 56 11.80 7.88 -4.02
C GLU A 56 11.59 9.18 -4.82
N ALA A 57 11.96 9.20 -6.10
CA ALA A 57 11.78 10.37 -6.95
C ALA A 57 10.30 10.67 -7.27
N ILE A 58 9.47 9.63 -7.44
CA ILE A 58 8.05 9.76 -7.77
C ILE A 58 7.23 10.15 -6.54
N PHE A 59 7.46 9.49 -5.41
CA PHE A 59 6.63 9.63 -4.21
C PHE A 59 7.19 10.60 -3.19
N GLY A 60 8.49 10.93 -3.25
CA GLY A 60 9.12 11.92 -2.37
C GLY A 60 8.92 11.57 -0.90
N ASP A 61 8.21 12.44 -0.19
CA ASP A 61 7.88 12.29 1.23
C ASP A 61 6.76 11.26 1.52
N LYS A 62 6.12 10.72 0.49
CA LYS A 62 5.02 9.75 0.61
C LYS A 62 5.49 8.30 0.58
N ILE A 63 6.79 8.05 0.54
CA ILE A 63 7.37 6.71 0.64
C ILE A 63 8.25 6.59 1.88
N CYS A 64 8.12 5.48 2.58
CA CYS A 64 9.01 5.07 3.66
C CYS A 64 9.66 3.74 3.26
N ILE A 65 10.98 3.69 3.25
CA ILE A 65 11.75 2.50 2.87
C ILE A 65 12.26 1.82 4.13
N PHE A 66 12.15 0.50 4.16
CA PHE A 66 12.46 -0.32 5.33
C PHE A 66 13.34 -1.51 4.95
N GLY A 67 14.23 -1.89 5.88
CA GLY A 67 15.01 -3.12 5.78
C GLY A 67 16.53 -2.91 5.76
N GLU A 68 17.23 -3.83 6.42
CA GLU A 68 18.69 -3.88 6.46
C GLU A 68 19.28 -4.53 5.20
N LYS A 69 20.59 -4.32 5.01
CA LYS A 69 21.41 -4.77 3.86
C LYS A 69 21.41 -6.28 3.58
N ALA A 70 20.73 -7.11 4.38
CA ALA A 70 20.78 -8.57 4.33
C ALA A 70 19.42 -9.26 4.11
N GLY A 71 18.33 -8.53 3.86
CA GLY A 71 16.99 -9.10 3.60
C GLY A 71 16.30 -8.50 2.36
N PRO A 72 15.13 -9.03 1.97
CA PRO A 72 14.34 -8.45 0.89
C PRO A 72 13.95 -7.01 1.23
N ARG A 73 14.10 -6.11 0.25
CA ARG A 73 13.78 -4.70 0.44
C ARG A 73 12.29 -4.53 0.65
N SER A 74 11.90 -3.67 1.56
CA SER A 74 10.49 -3.38 1.81
C SER A 74 10.26 -1.87 1.85
N PHE A 75 9.04 -1.47 1.58
CA PHE A 75 8.66 -0.06 1.63
C PHE A 75 7.16 0.07 1.85
N GLN A 76 6.74 1.28 2.22
CA GLN A 76 5.35 1.66 2.28
C GLN A 76 5.14 2.97 1.53
N ILE A 77 4.07 3.04 0.73
CA ILE A 77 3.71 4.22 -0.06
C ILE A 77 2.30 4.67 0.31
N GLN A 78 2.12 5.98 0.51
CA GLN A 78 0.81 6.60 0.67
C GLN A 78 0.24 7.05 -0.69
N VAL A 79 -0.82 6.39 -1.13
CA VAL A 79 -1.48 6.66 -2.41
C VAL A 79 -2.80 7.40 -2.18
N HIS A 80 -2.98 8.52 -2.88
CA HIS A 80 -4.23 9.26 -2.89
C HIS A 80 -4.98 8.90 -4.17
N CYS A 81 -6.15 8.28 -4.03
CA CYS A 81 -6.98 7.94 -5.18
C CYS A 81 -7.77 9.17 -5.62
N GLU A 82 -7.56 9.59 -6.87
CA GLU A 82 -8.39 10.61 -7.49
C GLU A 82 -9.74 9.99 -7.90
N ILE A 83 -10.83 10.65 -7.52
CA ILE A 83 -12.17 10.30 -8.01
C ILE A 83 -12.62 11.41 -8.96
N PRO A 84 -12.46 11.23 -10.29
CA PRO A 84 -13.07 12.14 -11.23
C PRO A 84 -14.60 12.04 -11.11
N ASP A 85 -15.25 13.19 -10.94
CA ASP A 85 -16.71 13.37 -10.82
C ASP A 85 -17.38 12.87 -9.51
N GLY A 86 -16.59 12.41 -8.54
CA GLY A 86 -17.10 11.91 -7.26
C GLY A 86 -17.81 10.54 -7.36
N ILE A 87 -18.10 9.92 -6.21
CA ILE A 87 -18.93 8.70 -6.13
C ILE A 87 -20.26 9.06 -5.47
N SER A 88 -21.37 8.93 -6.19
CA SER A 88 -22.70 9.09 -5.59
C SER A 88 -23.07 7.85 -4.79
N VAL A 89 -23.27 8.02 -3.49
CA VAL A 89 -23.72 6.98 -2.57
C VAL A 89 -25.16 7.29 -2.19
N SER A 90 -26.06 6.34 -2.47
CA SER A 90 -27.46 6.39 -2.07
C SER A 90 -27.67 5.54 -0.83
N VAL A 91 -28.32 6.10 0.19
CA VAL A 91 -28.71 5.36 1.39
C VAL A 91 -30.23 5.25 1.39
N GLU A 92 -30.72 4.02 1.54
CA GLU A 92 -32.10 3.75 1.92
C GLU A 92 -32.20 3.80 3.45
N PRO A 93 -32.77 4.86 4.04
CA PRO A 93 -32.99 4.89 5.47
C PRO A 93 -33.98 3.78 5.84
N PHE A 94 -33.65 2.99 6.87
CA PHE A 94 -34.52 1.94 7.36
C PHE A 94 -35.82 2.56 7.89
N GLN A 95 -36.93 2.32 7.18
CA GLN A 95 -38.26 2.71 7.64
C GLN A 95 -38.82 1.58 8.49
N GLY A 96 -39.18 1.90 9.74
CA GLY A 96 -39.86 0.96 10.63
C GLY A 96 -41.16 0.44 10.00
N VAL A 97 -41.59 -0.75 10.44
CA VAL A 97 -42.64 -1.61 9.85
C VAL A 97 -44.06 -0.99 9.80
N ASP A 98 -44.24 0.30 10.11
CA ASP A 98 -45.54 0.89 10.43
C ASP A 98 -45.97 2.07 9.54
N ASP A 99 -45.25 2.36 8.44
CA ASP A 99 -45.59 3.46 7.53
C ASP A 99 -45.74 2.96 6.07
N ASP A 100 -46.93 2.45 5.76
CA ASP A 100 -47.38 1.99 4.43
C ASP A 100 -47.61 3.16 3.43
N ASP A 101 -46.83 4.24 3.50
CA ASP A 101 -46.89 5.33 2.52
C ASP A 101 -45.86 5.10 1.40
N PRO A 102 -46.28 4.76 0.16
CA PRO A 102 -45.35 4.55 -0.96
C PRO A 102 -44.58 5.81 -1.39
N LYS A 103 -44.86 6.98 -0.79
CA LYS A 103 -44.15 8.24 -1.02
C LYS A 103 -42.98 8.50 -0.07
N SER A 104 -42.78 7.65 0.94
CA SER A 104 -41.80 7.88 2.00
C SER A 104 -40.41 7.29 1.71
N GLN A 105 -40.20 6.64 0.55
CA GLN A 105 -38.87 6.22 0.06
C GLN A 105 -37.99 7.43 -0.30
N PHE A 106 -37.55 8.17 0.71
CA PHE A 106 -36.54 9.21 0.58
C PHE A 106 -35.18 8.53 0.43
N LEU A 107 -34.74 8.35 -0.82
CA LEU A 107 -33.36 8.03 -1.13
C LEU A 107 -32.51 9.27 -0.87
N GLU A 108 -31.65 9.20 0.15
CA GLU A 108 -30.68 10.25 0.41
C GLU A 108 -29.40 9.94 -0.36
N ASN A 109 -29.00 10.86 -1.25
CA ASN A 109 -27.80 10.73 -2.05
C ASN A 109 -26.75 11.72 -1.55
N PHE A 110 -25.52 11.24 -1.33
CA PHE A 110 -24.37 12.11 -1.09
C PHE A 110 -23.23 11.75 -2.05
N SER A 111 -22.44 12.76 -2.43
CA SER A 111 -21.26 12.56 -3.28
C SER A 111 -20.01 12.44 -2.42
N VAL A 112 -19.20 11.41 -2.68
CA VAL A 112 -17.87 11.22 -2.11
C VAL A 112 -16.85 11.75 -3.10
N GLU A 113 -16.27 12.90 -2.81
CA GLU A 113 -15.29 13.56 -3.67
C GLU A 113 -13.84 13.09 -3.39
N HIS A 114 -13.59 12.60 -2.18
CA HIS A 114 -12.26 12.19 -1.74
C HIS A 114 -12.33 10.90 -0.93
N LEU A 115 -11.38 9.99 -1.19
CA LEU A 115 -11.17 8.80 -0.37
C LEU A 115 -10.04 9.04 0.62
N ALA A 116 -10.10 8.31 1.73
CA ALA A 116 -8.95 8.20 2.62
C ALA A 116 -7.74 7.66 1.84
N PRO A 117 -6.53 8.20 2.08
CA PRO A 117 -5.32 7.70 1.43
C PRO A 117 -5.10 6.22 1.73
N LEU A 118 -4.69 5.47 0.71
CA LEU A 118 -4.30 4.07 0.85
C LEU A 118 -2.84 3.98 1.30
N SER A 119 -2.56 3.04 2.19
CA SER A 119 -1.19 2.69 2.57
C SER A 119 -0.84 1.34 1.95
N LEU A 120 0.05 1.34 0.95
CA LEU A 120 0.53 0.14 0.28
C LEU A 120 1.82 -0.31 0.96
N THR A 121 1.81 -1.50 1.56
CA THR A 121 3.01 -2.09 2.17
C THR A 121 3.54 -3.18 1.25
N CYS A 122 4.78 -3.04 0.79
CA CYS A 122 5.36 -3.88 -0.26
C CYS A 122 6.65 -4.55 0.21
N LEU A 123 6.84 -5.78 -0.27
CA LEU A 123 8.07 -6.57 -0.11
C LEU A 123 8.58 -6.93 -1.50
N MET A 124 9.82 -6.55 -1.81
CA MET A 124 10.48 -6.87 -3.07
C MET A 124 10.79 -8.38 -3.12
N PRO A 125 10.77 -8.98 -4.33
CA PRO A 125 11.16 -10.37 -4.48
C PRO A 125 12.63 -10.58 -4.11
N PRO A 126 13.04 -11.80 -3.73
CA PRO A 126 14.45 -12.16 -3.59
C PRO A 126 15.20 -12.09 -4.93
#